data_AF-A0A534H3S5-F1
#
_entry.id   AF-A0A534H3S5-F1
#
_cell.length_a   1.000
_cell.length_b   1.000
_cell.length_c   1.000
_cell.angle_alpha   90.00
_cell.angle_beta   90.00
_cell.angle_gamma   90.00
#
_symmetry.space_group_name_H-M   'P 1'
#
loop_
_entity.id
_entity.type
_entity.pdbx_description
1 polymer ?
#
loop_
_entity_poly.entity_id
_entity_poly.type
_entity_poly.pdbx_seq_one_letter_code
_entity_poly.pdbx_strand_id
1 'polypeptide(L)'
;MKPQDAASVLTALAGEWHAQGPLLISVAAGLRVAALQAWCGPGVAVVRAMPNRPALVGAAATGLFAPPGVTGPQRATAEQVLGSVGEIVWVPTEAALDVV
;
A
#
# COMPACT_ATOMS: atom_id res chain seq x y z
N MET A 1 -9.22 -7.33 -6.34
CA MET A 1 -8.26 -8.45 -6.47
C MET A 1 -8.12 -9.12 -5.10
N LYS A 2 -8.10 -10.46 -5.03
CA LYS A 2 -7.88 -11.15 -3.76
C LYS A 2 -6.37 -11.28 -3.52
N PRO A 3 -5.88 -11.30 -2.26
CA PRO A 3 -4.45 -11.38 -1.96
C PRO A 3 -3.70 -12.51 -2.70
N GLN A 4 -4.34 -13.67 -2.88
CA GLN A 4 -3.75 -14.80 -3.62
C GLN A 4 -3.43 -14.51 -5.10
N ASP A 5 -4.11 -13.56 -5.72
CA ASP A 5 -3.92 -13.25 -7.14
C ASP A 5 -2.77 -12.23 -7.34
N ALA A 6 -2.36 -11.53 -6.26
CA ALA A 6 -1.45 -10.39 -6.31
C ALA A 6 -0.12 -10.73 -7.00
N ALA A 7 0.47 -11.89 -6.70
CA ALA A 7 1.76 -12.28 -7.27
C ALA A 7 1.71 -12.33 -8.81
N SER A 8 0.65 -12.93 -9.37
CA SER A 8 0.49 -13.07 -10.82
C SER A 8 0.30 -11.71 -11.50
N VAL A 9 -0.53 -10.85 -10.91
CA VAL A 9 -0.87 -9.52 -11.47
C VAL A 9 0.33 -8.59 -11.40
N LEU A 10 1.01 -8.49 -10.26
CA LEU A 10 2.14 -7.58 -10.09
C LEU A 10 3.34 -8.01 -10.96
N THR A 11 3.61 -9.31 -11.05
CA THR A 11 4.69 -9.83 -11.91
C THR A 11 4.45 -9.51 -13.38
N ALA A 12 3.20 -9.61 -13.85
CA ALA A 12 2.85 -9.27 -15.23
C ALA A 12 3.04 -7.79 -15.56
N LEU A 13 2.92 -6.90 -14.56
CA LEU A 13 3.06 -5.44 -14.71
C LEU A 13 4.48 -4.93 -14.44
N ALA A 14 5.37 -5.76 -13.89
CA ALA A 14 6.69 -5.35 -13.42
C ALA A 14 7.54 -4.66 -14.50
N GLY A 15 7.46 -5.12 -15.75
CA GLY A 15 8.20 -4.53 -16.87
C GLY A 15 7.82 -3.08 -17.17
N GLU A 16 6.51 -2.78 -17.15
CA GLU A 16 6.00 -1.42 -17.39
C GLU A 16 6.25 -0.51 -16.18
N TRP A 17 6.09 -1.05 -14.98
CA TRP A 17 6.25 -0.30 -13.73
C TRP A 17 7.70 0.09 -13.47
N HIS A 18 8.66 -0.74 -13.89
CA HIS A 18 10.07 -0.38 -13.80
C HIS A 18 10.38 0.93 -14.55
N ALA A 19 9.77 1.15 -15.71
CA ALA A 19 10.00 2.35 -16.51
C ALA A 19 9.34 3.60 -15.92
N GLN A 20 8.23 3.45 -15.20
CA GLN A 20 7.42 4.57 -14.70
C GLN A 20 7.69 4.91 -13.23
N GLY A 21 8.20 3.96 -12.44
CA GLY A 21 8.42 4.11 -11.00
C GLY A 21 7.16 4.50 -10.21
N PRO A 22 6.02 3.80 -10.37
CA PRO A 22 4.79 4.19 -9.71
C PRO A 22 4.83 4.00 -8.19
N LEU A 23 3.87 4.64 -7.52
CA LEU A 23 3.52 4.35 -6.14
C LEU A 23 2.42 3.29 -6.09
N LEU A 24 2.72 2.12 -5.52
CA LEU A 24 1.74 1.10 -5.19
C LEU A 24 1.17 1.34 -3.79
N ILE A 25 -0.15 1.50 -3.69
CA ILE A 25 -0.89 1.51 -2.43
C ILE A 25 -1.64 0.17 -2.32
N SER A 26 -1.27 -0.68 -1.36
CA SER A 26 -1.87 -2.01 -1.18
C SER A 26 -2.79 -2.06 0.03
N VAL A 27 -4.07 -2.38 -0.20
CA VAL A 27 -5.07 -2.67 0.84
C VAL A 27 -5.22 -4.17 1.11
N ALA A 28 -4.35 -5.01 0.53
CA ALA A 28 -4.45 -6.45 0.61
C ALA A 28 -3.96 -6.96 1.97
N ALA A 29 -4.87 -7.60 2.72
CA ALA A 29 -4.54 -8.26 3.98
C ALA A 29 -3.57 -9.44 3.77
N GLY A 30 -2.65 -9.64 4.72
CA GLY A 30 -1.73 -10.78 4.73
C GLY A 30 -0.55 -10.71 3.76
N LEU A 31 -0.40 -9.63 2.97
CA LEU A 31 0.75 -9.43 2.08
C LEU A 31 1.72 -8.42 2.66
N ARG A 32 2.97 -8.85 2.90
CA ARG A 32 4.02 -7.96 3.37
C ARG A 32 4.62 -7.10 2.25
N VAL A 33 5.12 -5.92 2.60
CA VAL A 33 5.84 -5.00 1.71
C VAL A 33 6.93 -5.71 0.93
N ALA A 34 7.72 -6.56 1.60
CA ALA A 34 8.79 -7.30 0.95
C ALA A 34 8.29 -8.20 -0.20
N ALA A 35 7.15 -8.88 -0.02
CA ALA A 35 6.57 -9.72 -1.06
C ALA A 35 6.03 -8.87 -2.23
N LEU A 36 5.35 -7.76 -1.92
CA LEU A 36 4.83 -6.83 -2.92
C LEU A 36 5.98 -6.24 -3.75
N GLN A 37 7.04 -5.75 -3.11
CA GLN A 37 8.23 -5.20 -3.79
C GLN A 37 8.91 -6.25 -4.69
N ALA A 38 9.02 -7.50 -4.22
CA ALA A 38 9.61 -8.57 -5.01
C ALA A 38 8.84 -8.82 -6.32
N TRP A 39 7.50 -8.68 -6.32
CA TRP A 39 6.68 -8.90 -7.51
C TRP A 39 6.56 -7.66 -8.40
N CYS A 40 6.62 -6.45 -7.83
CA CYS A 40 6.52 -5.20 -8.58
C CYS A 40 7.78 -4.89 -9.39
N GLY A 41 8.91 -5.49 -9.02
CA GLY A 41 10.21 -5.17 -9.59
C GLY A 41 10.85 -3.90 -8.99
N PRO A 42 12.07 -3.57 -9.41
CA PRO A 42 12.85 -2.50 -8.82
C PRO A 42 12.29 -1.11 -9.17
N GLY A 43 12.40 -0.18 -8.23
CA GLY A 43 12.01 1.23 -8.41
C GLY A 43 10.56 1.56 -8.06
N VAL A 44 9.75 0.56 -7.67
CA VAL A 44 8.36 0.76 -7.24
C VAL A 44 8.30 1.08 -5.75
N ALA A 45 7.71 2.21 -5.40
CA ALA A 45 7.44 2.57 -4.01
C ALA A 45 6.18 1.85 -3.54
N VAL A 46 6.22 1.25 -2.34
CA VAL A 46 5.09 0.47 -1.81
C VAL A 46 4.64 1.04 -0.47
N VAL A 47 3.37 1.40 -0.37
CA VAL A 47 2.68 1.77 0.86
C VAL A 47 1.62 0.70 1.14
N ARG A 48 1.65 0.12 2.34
CA ARG A 48 0.57 -0.74 2.82
C ARG A 48 -0.46 0.09 3.56
N ALA A 49 -1.73 -0.23 3.32
CA ALA A 49 -2.88 0.37 3.94
C ALA A 49 -3.78 -0.73 4.51
N MET A 50 -4.35 -0.49 5.69
CA MET A 50 -5.30 -1.40 6.31
C MET A 50 -6.58 -0.62 6.66
N PRO A 51 -7.45 -0.37 5.67
CA PRO A 51 -8.72 0.31 5.90
C PRO A 51 -9.74 -0.63 6.55
N ASN A 52 -10.78 -0.06 7.14
CA ASN A 52 -11.91 -0.79 7.70
C ASN A 52 -13.21 -0.59 6.87
N ARG A 53 -14.25 -1.39 7.16
CA ARG A 53 -15.52 -1.38 6.39
C ARG A 53 -16.25 -0.02 6.31
N PRO A 54 -16.20 0.86 7.33
CA PRO A 54 -16.77 2.21 7.27
C PRO A 54 -16.21 3.13 6.15
N ALA A 55 -15.15 2.73 5.44
CA ALA A 55 -14.69 3.45 4.25
C ALA A 55 -15.79 3.68 3.20
N LEU A 56 -16.79 2.78 3.10
CA LEU A 56 -17.91 2.93 2.17
C LEU A 56 -18.82 4.13 2.50
N VAL A 57 -18.75 4.64 3.72
CA VAL A 57 -19.52 5.81 4.19
C VAL A 57 -18.62 6.99 4.55
N GLY A 58 -17.34 6.96 4.14
CA GLY A 58 -16.38 8.04 4.39
C GLY A 58 -15.90 8.15 5.84
N ALA A 59 -16.13 7.13 6.66
CA ALA A 59 -15.77 7.12 8.08
C ALA A 59 -14.68 6.07 8.38
N ALA A 60 -13.78 5.81 7.42
CA ALA A 60 -12.70 4.87 7.63
C ALA A 60 -11.75 5.31 8.75
N ALA A 61 -11.11 4.35 9.38
CA ALA A 61 -9.83 4.56 10.04
C ALA A 61 -8.84 3.62 9.34
N THR A 62 -7.78 4.18 8.77
CA THR A 62 -6.83 3.43 7.93
C THR A 62 -5.42 3.55 8.49
N GLY A 63 -4.86 2.42 8.91
CA GLY A 63 -3.44 2.32 9.23
C GLY A 63 -2.60 2.35 7.96
N LEU A 64 -1.52 3.14 7.95
CA LEU A 64 -0.55 3.23 6.86
C LEU A 64 0.86 2.87 7.30
N PHE A 65 1.54 2.04 6.51
CA PHE A 65 2.95 1.72 6.69
C PHE A 65 3.71 1.87 5.36
N ALA A 66 4.91 2.44 5.43
CA ALA A 66 5.83 2.53 4.32
C ALA A 66 7.25 2.14 4.78
N PRO A 67 8.00 1.33 4.01
CA PRO A 67 9.39 1.02 4.32
C PRO A 67 10.29 2.26 4.09
N PRO A 68 11.52 2.24 4.62
CA PRO A 68 12.56 3.16 4.18
C PRO A 68 12.72 3.12 2.66
N GLY A 69 12.82 4.30 2.02
CA GLY A 69 12.90 4.43 0.56
C GLY A 69 11.61 4.96 -0.10
N VAL A 70 10.48 4.98 0.61
CA VAL A 70 9.31 5.75 0.18
C VAL A 70 9.49 7.22 0.58
N THR A 71 9.39 8.11 -0.40
CA THR A 71 9.64 9.54 -0.22
C THR A 71 8.49 10.26 0.47
N GLY A 72 8.75 11.46 1.01
CA GLY A 72 7.72 12.32 1.60
C GLY A 72 6.54 12.61 0.65
N PRO A 73 6.78 13.01 -0.61
CA PRO A 73 5.71 13.22 -1.59
C PRO A 73 4.88 11.96 -1.89
N GLN A 74 5.51 10.78 -1.94
CA GLN A 74 4.80 9.51 -2.13
C GLN A 74 3.92 9.18 -0.91
N ARG A 75 4.41 9.42 0.32
CA ARG A 75 3.59 9.28 1.53
C ARG A 75 2.40 10.23 1.52
N ALA A 76 2.63 11.51 1.18
CA ALA A 76 1.56 12.50 1.07
C ALA A 76 0.50 12.12 0.03
N THR A 77 0.93 11.53 -1.09
CA THR A 77 0.01 11.03 -2.13
C THR A 77 -0.87 9.90 -1.59
N ALA A 78 -0.28 8.93 -0.88
CA ALA A 78 -1.06 7.84 -0.29
C ALA A 78 -2.06 8.33 0.78
N GLU A 79 -1.63 9.30 1.58
CA GLU A 79 -2.46 9.94 2.59
C GLU A 79 -3.60 10.74 1.97
N GLN A 80 -3.37 11.49 0.88
CA GLN A 80 -4.42 12.21 0.16
C GLN A 80 -5.47 11.24 -0.42
N VAL A 81 -5.03 10.14 -1.02
CA VAL A 81 -5.95 9.15 -1.62
C VAL A 81 -6.83 8.51 -0.55
N LEU A 82 -6.23 8.00 0.52
CA LEU A 82 -6.98 7.25 1.54
C LEU A 82 -7.68 8.17 2.54
N GLY A 83 -7.17 9.38 2.75
CA GLY A 83 -7.80 10.40 3.59
C GLY A 83 -9.14 10.87 3.04
N SER A 84 -9.41 10.68 1.75
CA SER A 84 -10.71 10.97 1.14
C SER A 84 -11.85 10.09 1.68
N VAL A 85 -11.54 8.95 2.30
CA VAL A 85 -12.52 8.00 2.83
C VAL A 85 -12.49 7.85 4.34
N GLY A 86 -11.67 8.65 5.06
CA GLY A 86 -11.63 8.67 6.52
C GLY A 86 -10.28 9.11 7.09
N GLU A 87 -10.04 8.79 8.37
CA GLU A 87 -8.83 9.16 9.10
C GLU A 87 -7.65 8.24 8.78
N ILE A 88 -6.45 8.82 8.77
CA ILE A 88 -5.20 8.13 8.47
C ILE A 88 -4.30 8.10 9.70
N VAL A 89 -3.73 6.92 9.97
CA VAL A 89 -2.75 6.72 11.05
C VAL A 89 -1.50 6.09 10.48
N TRP A 90 -0.39 6.82 10.45
CA TRP A 90 0.91 6.26 10.11
C TRP A 90 1.47 5.43 11.26
N VAL A 91 1.77 4.16 11.01
CA VAL A 91 2.35 3.25 12.00
C VAL A 91 3.85 3.07 11.78
N PRO A 92 4.66 2.92 12.86
CA PRO A 92 6.12 2.87 12.74
C PRO A 92 6.64 1.53 12.21
N THR A 93 5.86 0.45 12.33
CA THR A 93 6.27 -0.90 11.91
C THR A 93 5.16 -1.55 11.10
N GLU A 94 5.56 -2.44 10.18
CA GLU A 94 4.59 -3.19 9.37
C GLU A 94 3.66 -4.05 10.22
N ALA A 95 4.20 -4.67 11.28
CA ALA A 95 3.44 -5.53 12.19
C ALA A 95 2.34 -4.77 12.97
N ALA A 96 2.49 -3.45 13.15
CA ALA A 96 1.46 -2.64 13.79
C ALA A 96 0.20 -2.50 12.93
N LEU A 97 0.26 -2.79 11.62
CA LEU A 97 -0.96 -2.88 10.80
C LEU A 97 -1.81 -4.09 11.17
N ASP A 98 -1.20 -5.20 11.58
CA ASP A 98 -1.92 -6.45 11.89
C ASP A 98 -2.63 -6.40 13.26
N VAL A 99 -2.50 -5.30 14.01
CA VAL A 99 -3.11 -5.07 15.32
C VAL A 99 -4.48 -4.36 15.21
N VAL A 100 -4.85 -3.87 14.03
CA VAL A 100 -6.10 -3.12 13.77
C VAL A 100 -7.25 -4.03 13.34
#